data_AF-A0A9D5IX68-F1
#
_entry.id   AF-A0A9D5IX68-F1
#
_cell.length_a   1.000
_cell.length_b   1.000
_cell.length_c   1.000
_cell.angle_alpha   90.00
_cell.angle_beta   90.00
_cell.angle_gamma   90.00
#
_symmetry.space_group_name_H-M   'P 1'
#
loop_
_entity.id
_entity.type
_entity.pdbx_description
1 polymer ?
#
loop_
_entity_poly.entity_id
_entity_poly.type
_entity_poly.pdbx_seq_one_letter_code
_entity_poly.pdbx_strand_id
1 'polypeptide(L)'
;MNRKHAFTLTEVMMATAITTMVLALVLAMLVGVLRTWNGSSANLELSSQGRLLRERLLHGIQGEFGLRHADRGSIIYTTNTLQFQDSESTNRFTVLLQTNQPFRIQNAAGSNVFSTPPNILVESSAVTCASNILIMNLVLSINDGRKVWTQSQQIRTYLLND
;
A
#
# COMPACT_ATOMS: atom_id res chain seq x y z
N MET A 1 61.80 -29.41 18.20
CA MET A 1 61.60 -28.43 19.28
C MET A 1 60.68 -27.34 18.74
N ASN A 2 59.39 -27.42 19.06
CA ASN A 2 58.34 -26.57 18.46
C ASN A 2 58.44 -25.13 18.98
N ARG A 3 58.85 -24.19 18.11
CA ARG A 3 58.72 -22.75 18.36
C ARG A 3 57.25 -22.38 18.27
N LYS A 4 56.57 -22.28 19.40
CA LYS A 4 55.25 -21.64 19.49
C LYS A 4 55.46 -20.12 19.38
N HIS A 5 55.22 -19.57 18.19
CA HIS A 5 55.15 -18.12 18.01
C HIS A 5 53.91 -17.60 18.77
N ALA A 6 54.11 -17.16 20.00
CA ALA A 6 53.08 -16.46 20.77
C ALA A 6 53.03 -14.99 20.31
N PHE A 7 51.83 -14.47 20.06
CA PHE A 7 51.63 -13.08 19.69
C PHE A 7 52.07 -12.14 20.82
N THR A 8 52.67 -11.02 20.44
CA THR A 8 53.04 -9.94 21.37
C THR A 8 51.79 -9.18 21.83
N LEU A 9 51.81 -8.63 23.05
CA LEU A 9 50.70 -7.85 23.60
C LEU A 9 50.28 -6.71 22.65
N THR A 10 51.27 -6.04 22.04
CA THR A 10 51.07 -4.95 21.09
C THR A 10 50.39 -5.40 19.80
N GLU A 11 50.72 -6.58 19.27
CA GLU A 11 50.04 -7.16 18.10
C GLU A 11 48.59 -7.48 18.43
N VAL A 12 48.32 -8.04 19.62
CA VAL A 12 46.95 -8.32 20.06
C VAL A 12 46.16 -7.03 20.22
N MET A 13 46.74 -5.98 20.82
CA MET A 13 46.08 -4.67 20.96
C MET A 13 45.79 -3.99 19.62
N MET A 14 46.73 -4.09 18.66
CA MET A 14 46.52 -3.53 17.32
C MET A 14 45.44 -4.31 16.57
N ALA A 15 45.46 -5.65 16.66
CA ALA A 15 44.43 -6.50 16.05
C ALA A 15 43.05 -6.24 16.66
N THR A 16 42.92 -6.09 17.98
CA THR A 16 41.64 -5.76 18.63
C THR A 16 41.15 -4.36 18.25
N ALA A 17 42.05 -3.36 18.15
CA ALA A 17 41.68 -2.02 17.70
C ALA A 17 41.15 -2.02 16.26
N ILE A 18 41.83 -2.70 15.34
CA ILE A 18 41.41 -2.78 13.93
C ILE A 18 40.09 -3.53 13.82
N THR A 19 39.96 -4.69 14.48
CA THR A 19 38.73 -5.50 14.42
C THR A 19 37.53 -4.78 15.02
N THR A 20 37.69 -4.06 16.12
CA THR A 20 36.59 -3.26 16.70
C THR A 20 36.17 -2.12 15.79
N MET A 21 37.13 -1.43 15.15
CA MET A 21 36.82 -0.38 14.17
C MET A 21 36.07 -0.94 12.95
N VAL A 22 36.52 -2.07 12.41
CA VAL A 22 35.86 -2.75 11.28
C VAL A 22 34.45 -3.20 11.67
N LEU A 23 34.28 -3.80 12.85
CA LEU A 23 32.96 -4.21 13.34
C LEU A 23 32.02 -3.02 13.51
N ALA A 24 32.50 -1.90 14.07
CA ALA A 24 31.70 -0.68 14.21
C ALA A 24 31.24 -0.14 12.84
N LEU A 25 32.11 -0.13 11.85
CA LEU A 25 31.78 0.28 10.48
C LEU A 25 30.73 -0.64 9.83
N VAL A 26 30.91 -1.96 9.95
CA VAL A 26 29.96 -2.94 9.40
C VAL A 26 28.59 -2.81 10.04
N LEU A 27 28.53 -2.63 11.37
CA LEU A 27 27.27 -2.43 12.09
C LEU A 27 26.57 -1.14 11.67
N ALA A 28 27.31 -0.04 11.51
CA ALA A 28 26.75 1.22 11.03
C ALA A 28 26.16 1.08 9.61
N MET A 29 26.88 0.41 8.71
CA MET A 29 26.38 0.13 7.36
C MET A 29 25.13 -0.76 7.39
N LEU A 30 25.14 -1.82 8.20
CA LEU A 30 23.99 -2.72 8.34
C LEU A 30 22.75 -1.98 8.82
N VAL A 31 22.87 -1.12 9.83
CA VAL A 31 21.75 -0.30 10.32
C VAL A 31 21.24 0.65 9.22
N GLY A 32 22.15 1.23 8.43
CA GLY A 32 21.79 2.04 7.28
C GLY A 32 20.98 1.26 6.23
N VAL A 33 21.47 0.08 5.85
CA VAL A 33 20.81 -0.81 4.88
C VAL A 33 19.42 -1.23 5.38
N LEU A 34 19.29 -1.63 6.64
CA LEU A 34 18.00 -2.04 7.22
C LEU A 34 16.97 -0.91 7.19
N ARG A 35 17.39 0.33 7.49
CA ARG A 35 16.49 1.50 7.43
C ARG A 35 16.01 1.76 6.00
N THR A 36 16.91 1.71 5.03
CA THR A 36 16.56 1.92 3.62
C THR A 36 15.69 0.79 3.07
N TRP A 37 15.97 -0.45 3.47
CA TRP A 37 15.19 -1.62 3.11
C TRP A 37 13.75 -1.50 3.59
N ASN A 38 13.52 -1.19 4.87
CA ASN A 38 12.18 -1.03 5.44
C ASN A 38 11.37 0.08 4.74
N GLY A 39 12.02 1.21 4.45
CA GLY A 39 11.36 2.30 3.72
C GLY A 39 10.99 1.89 2.28
N SER A 40 11.87 1.15 1.62
CA SER A 40 11.64 0.68 0.25
C SER A 40 10.55 -0.39 0.20
N SER A 41 10.54 -1.32 1.15
CA SER A 41 9.52 -2.38 1.22
C SER A 41 8.13 -1.81 1.45
N ALA A 42 7.97 -0.84 2.36
CA ALA A 42 6.68 -0.19 2.61
C ALA A 42 6.14 0.53 1.37
N ASN A 43 7.01 1.24 0.64
CA ASN A 43 6.64 1.91 -0.61
C ASN A 43 6.26 0.92 -1.72
N LEU A 44 6.99 -0.19 -1.84
CA LEU A 44 6.68 -1.24 -2.81
C LEU A 44 5.34 -1.92 -2.50
N GLU A 45 5.08 -2.20 -1.23
CA GLU A 45 3.82 -2.79 -0.77
C GLU A 45 2.64 -1.86 -1.06
N LEU A 46 2.73 -0.58 -0.68
CA LEU A 46 1.72 0.43 -1.00
C LEU A 46 1.48 0.55 -2.51
N SER A 47 2.55 0.53 -3.32
CA SER A 47 2.44 0.67 -4.76
C SER A 47 1.81 -0.54 -5.41
N SER A 48 2.15 -1.74 -4.95
CA SER A 48 1.55 -2.99 -5.42
C SER A 48 0.07 -3.04 -5.08
N GLN A 49 -0.28 -2.69 -3.85
CA GLN A 49 -1.64 -2.78 -3.34
C GLN A 49 -2.54 -1.73 -3.97
N GLY A 50 -2.04 -0.51 -4.19
CA GLY A 50 -2.81 0.48 -4.92
C GLY A 50 -3.01 0.14 -6.40
N ARG A 51 -2.05 -0.51 -7.07
CA ARG A 51 -2.25 -1.06 -8.43
C ARG A 51 -3.34 -2.12 -8.46
N LEU A 52 -3.29 -3.08 -7.53
CA LEU A 52 -4.31 -4.12 -7.40
C LEU A 52 -5.69 -3.53 -7.11
N LEU A 53 -5.77 -2.59 -6.17
CA LEU A 53 -7.00 -1.87 -5.83
C LEU A 53 -7.58 -1.17 -7.06
N ARG A 54 -6.75 -0.45 -7.82
CA ARG A 54 -7.18 0.22 -9.05
C ARG A 54 -7.71 -0.77 -10.07
N GLU A 55 -7.03 -1.89 -10.27
CA GLU A 55 -7.48 -2.93 -11.19
C GLU A 55 -8.84 -3.50 -10.78
N ARG A 56 -9.00 -3.86 -9.50
CA ARG A 56 -10.25 -4.41 -8.95
C ARG A 56 -11.40 -3.43 -9.01
N LEU A 57 -11.14 -2.16 -8.76
CA LEU A 57 -12.15 -1.12 -8.76
C LEU A 57 -12.58 -0.74 -10.19
N LEU A 58 -11.66 -0.75 -11.16
CA LEU A 58 -11.96 -0.41 -12.56
C LEU A 58 -12.54 -1.57 -13.37
N HIS A 59 -11.94 -2.75 -13.27
CA HIS A 59 -12.31 -3.92 -14.07
C HIS A 59 -13.23 -4.88 -13.34
N GLY A 60 -13.39 -4.73 -12.02
CA GLY A 60 -14.30 -5.51 -11.20
C GLY A 60 -13.64 -6.66 -10.47
N ILE A 61 -14.44 -7.40 -9.70
CA ILE A 61 -14.00 -8.46 -8.80
C ILE A 61 -14.82 -9.71 -9.07
N GLN A 62 -14.18 -10.89 -9.11
CA GLN A 62 -14.85 -12.19 -9.22
C GLN A 62 -15.75 -12.38 -10.46
N GLY A 63 -15.38 -11.77 -11.59
CA GLY A 63 -16.14 -11.91 -12.86
C GLY A 63 -17.27 -10.91 -13.02
N GLU A 64 -17.48 -10.02 -12.05
CA GLU A 64 -18.36 -8.86 -12.15
C GLU A 64 -17.63 -7.70 -12.81
N PHE A 65 -18.37 -6.77 -13.41
CA PHE A 65 -17.81 -5.57 -14.00
C PHE A 65 -17.55 -4.47 -12.95
N GLY A 66 -16.44 -3.75 -13.11
CA GLY A 66 -16.07 -2.63 -12.24
C GLY A 66 -16.61 -1.29 -12.71
N LEU A 67 -16.09 -0.20 -12.15
CA LEU A 67 -16.54 1.17 -12.42
C LEU A 67 -16.48 1.61 -13.89
N ARG A 68 -15.77 0.89 -14.76
CA ARG A 68 -15.77 1.19 -16.20
C ARG A 68 -17.08 0.84 -16.91
N HIS A 69 -17.87 -0.08 -16.34
CA HIS A 69 -19.17 -0.47 -16.88
C HIS A 69 -20.33 0.00 -16.00
N ALA A 70 -20.00 0.78 -14.96
CA ALA A 70 -21.02 1.39 -14.13
C ALA A 70 -21.78 2.45 -14.94
N ASP A 71 -23.10 2.37 -14.85
CA ASP A 71 -23.97 3.43 -15.34
C ASP A 71 -23.79 4.68 -14.45
N ARG A 72 -23.67 5.84 -15.09
CA ARG A 72 -23.61 7.14 -14.44
C ARG A 72 -24.81 7.40 -13.52
N GLY A 73 -26.02 7.02 -13.92
CA GLY A 73 -27.23 7.22 -13.13
C GLY A 73 -27.22 6.44 -11.81
N SER A 74 -26.50 5.32 -11.77
CA SER A 74 -26.42 4.44 -10.62
C SER A 74 -25.37 4.83 -9.55
N ILE A 75 -24.52 5.81 -9.84
CA ILE A 75 -23.39 6.17 -8.98
C ILE A 75 -23.84 7.12 -7.87
N ILE A 76 -23.67 6.65 -6.63
CA ILE A 76 -23.96 7.42 -5.42
C ILE A 76 -22.67 7.51 -4.63
N TYR A 77 -22.18 8.72 -4.37
CA TYR A 77 -20.98 8.91 -3.56
C TYR A 77 -21.23 9.87 -2.41
N THR A 78 -20.64 9.54 -1.28
CA THR A 78 -20.58 10.39 -0.08
C THR A 78 -19.10 10.53 0.33
N THR A 79 -18.84 11.21 1.44
CA THR A 79 -17.48 11.42 1.96
C THR A 79 -16.70 10.10 2.12
N ASN A 80 -17.35 9.03 2.57
CA ASN A 80 -16.68 7.79 2.95
C ASN A 80 -17.17 6.56 2.16
N THR A 81 -18.10 6.74 1.23
CA THR A 81 -18.67 5.63 0.47
C THR A 81 -18.83 6.00 -1.00
N LEU A 82 -18.57 5.03 -1.88
CA LEU A 82 -18.94 5.09 -3.28
C LEU A 82 -19.74 3.83 -3.60
N GLN A 83 -20.98 4.02 -4.02
CA GLN A 83 -21.85 2.98 -4.51
C GLN A 83 -21.97 3.10 -6.01
N PHE A 84 -21.97 1.95 -6.67
CA PHE A 84 -22.21 1.87 -8.10
C PHE A 84 -22.95 0.59 -8.43
N GLN A 85 -23.69 0.62 -9.52
CA GLN A 85 -24.28 -0.54 -10.14
C GLN A 85 -23.71 -0.68 -11.53
N ASP A 86 -23.46 -1.91 -11.94
CA ASP A 86 -23.11 -2.20 -13.32
C ASP A 86 -24.36 -2.03 -14.22
N SER A 87 -24.15 -1.57 -15.46
CA SER A 87 -25.22 -1.34 -16.44
C SER A 87 -25.88 -2.64 -16.90
N GLU A 88 -25.13 -3.75 -16.93
CA GLU A 88 -25.62 -5.06 -17.38
C GLU A 88 -26.14 -5.95 -16.23
N SER A 89 -26.00 -5.51 -14.98
CA SER A 89 -26.27 -6.30 -13.78
C SER A 89 -27.12 -5.56 -12.75
N THR A 90 -27.87 -6.31 -11.93
CA THR A 90 -28.58 -5.76 -10.76
C THR A 90 -27.70 -5.67 -9.51
N ASN A 91 -26.45 -6.13 -9.58
CA ASN A 91 -25.54 -6.12 -8.46
C ASN A 91 -25.04 -4.72 -8.14
N ARG A 92 -25.25 -4.32 -6.89
CA ARG A 92 -24.74 -3.06 -6.34
C ARG A 92 -23.49 -3.33 -5.53
N PHE A 93 -22.47 -2.54 -5.79
CA PHE A 93 -21.22 -2.57 -5.05
C PHE A 93 -21.12 -1.34 -4.17
N THR A 94 -20.60 -1.51 -2.97
CA THR A 94 -20.29 -0.42 -2.05
C THR A 94 -18.80 -0.43 -1.74
N VAL A 95 -18.11 0.62 -2.18
CA VAL A 95 -16.71 0.90 -1.80
C VAL A 95 -16.73 1.69 -0.51
N LEU A 96 -16.04 1.18 0.50
CA LEU A 96 -15.84 1.83 1.79
C LEU A 96 -14.46 2.50 1.82
N LEU A 97 -14.47 3.81 2.02
CA LEU A 97 -13.32 4.70 1.99
C LEU A 97 -13.06 5.33 3.37
N GLN A 98 -13.39 4.62 4.45
CA GLN A 98 -13.30 5.16 5.80
C GLN A 98 -11.84 5.40 6.20
N THR A 99 -11.56 6.60 6.71
CA THR A 99 -10.24 6.97 7.22
C THR A 99 -9.81 6.05 8.36
N ASN A 100 -8.53 5.68 8.40
CA ASN A 100 -7.95 4.78 9.38
C ASN A 100 -8.57 3.37 9.39
N GLN A 101 -9.14 2.95 8.26
CA GLN A 101 -9.63 1.59 8.02
C GLN A 101 -9.04 1.04 6.72
N PRO A 102 -8.95 -0.29 6.58
CA PRO A 102 -8.62 -0.90 5.29
C PRO A 102 -9.65 -0.51 4.24
N PHE A 103 -9.19 -0.30 3.02
CA PHE A 103 -10.07 -0.10 1.89
C PHE A 103 -10.86 -1.39 1.63
N ARG A 104 -12.17 -1.29 1.46
CA ARG A 104 -13.04 -2.46 1.26
C ARG A 104 -14.02 -2.24 0.13
N ILE A 105 -14.36 -3.32 -0.57
CA ILE A 105 -15.45 -3.35 -1.54
C ILE A 105 -16.42 -4.44 -1.08
N GLN A 106 -17.68 -4.06 -0.93
CA GLN A 106 -18.76 -4.92 -0.48
C GLN A 106 -19.75 -5.16 -1.62
N ASN A 107 -20.36 -6.34 -1.63
CA ASN A 107 -21.50 -6.63 -2.48
C ASN A 107 -22.81 -6.11 -1.84
N ALA A 108 -23.92 -6.28 -2.54
CA ALA A 108 -25.25 -5.88 -2.05
C ALA A 108 -25.66 -6.57 -0.73
N ALA A 109 -25.09 -7.75 -0.44
CA ALA A 109 -25.32 -8.47 0.82
C ALA A 109 -24.45 -7.95 1.99
N GLY A 110 -23.61 -6.94 1.77
CA GLY A 110 -22.69 -6.39 2.77
C GLY A 110 -21.44 -7.25 3.03
N SER A 111 -21.23 -8.32 2.26
CA SER A 111 -20.04 -9.15 2.35
C SER A 111 -18.86 -8.48 1.66
N ASN A 112 -17.67 -8.52 2.28
CA ASN A 112 -16.45 -7.99 1.70
C ASN A 112 -15.98 -8.89 0.54
N VAL A 113 -16.07 -8.39 -0.69
CA VAL A 113 -15.57 -9.06 -1.90
C VAL A 113 -14.08 -8.76 -2.10
N PHE A 114 -13.62 -7.60 -1.62
CA PHE A 114 -12.22 -7.22 -1.59
C PHE A 114 -11.91 -6.39 -0.36
N SER A 115 -10.72 -6.58 0.20
CA SER A 115 -10.16 -5.75 1.26
C SER A 115 -8.66 -5.63 1.06
N THR A 116 -8.10 -4.44 1.29
CA THR A 116 -6.65 -4.33 1.47
C THR A 116 -6.23 -5.07 2.75
N PRO A 117 -4.94 -5.47 2.84
CA PRO A 117 -4.36 -5.95 4.09
C PRO A 117 -4.63 -5.00 5.28
N PRO A 118 -4.75 -5.52 6.51
CA PRO A 118 -5.14 -4.73 7.68
C PRO A 118 -4.10 -3.68 8.11
N ASN A 119 -2.84 -3.83 7.68
CA ASN A 119 -1.76 -2.86 7.87
C ASN A 119 -1.79 -1.70 6.86
N ILE A 120 -2.63 -1.79 5.82
CA ILE A 120 -2.80 -0.76 4.79
C ILE A 120 -4.13 -0.06 5.01
N LEU A 121 -4.05 1.20 5.40
CA LEU A 121 -5.20 1.99 5.80
C LEU A 121 -5.45 3.11 4.80
N VAL A 122 -6.70 3.57 4.71
CA VAL A 122 -7.05 4.78 3.99
C VAL A 122 -6.72 5.97 4.89
N GLU A 123 -5.81 6.83 4.46
CA GLU A 123 -5.46 8.07 5.16
C GLU A 123 -6.45 9.18 4.81
N SER A 124 -6.75 9.33 3.52
CA SER A 124 -7.77 10.24 3.03
C SER A 124 -8.34 9.76 1.71
N SER A 125 -9.58 10.16 1.43
CA SER A 125 -10.27 9.86 0.19
C SER A 125 -11.12 11.04 -0.24
N ALA A 126 -11.14 11.30 -1.54
CA ALA A 126 -12.06 12.25 -2.15
C ALA A 126 -12.57 11.67 -3.46
N VAL A 127 -13.90 11.64 -3.61
CA VAL A 127 -14.56 11.23 -4.84
C VAL A 127 -15.24 12.45 -5.44
N THR A 128 -15.00 12.67 -6.72
CA THR A 128 -15.60 13.76 -7.49
C THR A 128 -16.11 13.19 -8.80
N CYS A 129 -17.31 13.60 -9.21
CA CYS A 129 -17.88 13.25 -10.51
C CYS A 129 -18.06 14.54 -11.31
N ALA A 130 -17.45 14.61 -12.48
CA ALA A 130 -17.56 15.74 -13.40
C ALA A 130 -18.08 15.24 -14.75
N SER A 131 -19.36 15.49 -15.03
CA SER A 131 -20.09 14.93 -16.16
C SER A 131 -19.98 13.40 -16.20
N ASN A 132 -19.14 12.84 -17.08
CA ASN A 132 -19.00 11.40 -17.29
C ASN A 132 -17.70 10.83 -16.71
N ILE A 133 -16.97 11.65 -15.94
CA ILE A 133 -15.67 11.29 -15.42
C ILE A 133 -15.77 11.22 -13.90
N LEU A 134 -15.55 10.03 -13.38
CA LEU A 134 -15.36 9.83 -11.94
C LEU A 134 -13.87 9.87 -11.63
N ILE A 135 -13.51 10.74 -10.69
CA ILE A 135 -12.15 10.90 -10.18
C ILE A 135 -12.18 10.58 -8.69
N MET A 136 -11.45 9.54 -8.31
CA MET A 136 -11.20 9.16 -6.94
C MET A 136 -9.73 9.44 -6.60
N ASN A 137 -9.50 10.35 -5.67
CA ASN A 137 -8.20 10.56 -5.05
C ASN A 137 -8.19 9.77 -3.75
N LEU A 138 -7.23 8.86 -3.61
CA LEU A 138 -7.09 7.97 -2.47
C LEU A 138 -5.66 8.06 -1.95
N VAL A 139 -5.48 8.25 -0.66
CA VAL A 139 -4.18 8.17 -0.01
C VAL A 139 -4.19 6.93 0.87
N LEU A 140 -3.29 5.99 0.59
CA LEU A 140 -3.08 4.80 1.40
C LEU A 140 -1.89 5.02 2.33
N SER A 141 -1.94 4.43 3.52
CA SER A 141 -0.87 4.50 4.51
C SER A 141 -0.51 3.14 5.09
N ILE A 142 0.79 2.97 5.39
CA ILE A 142 1.34 1.86 6.18
C ILE A 142 2.13 2.45 7.33
N ASN A 143 1.87 1.96 8.54
CA ASN A 143 2.62 2.33 9.73
C ASN A 143 3.58 1.20 10.14
N ASP A 144 4.90 1.47 10.08
CA ASP A 144 5.97 0.56 10.53
C ASP A 144 6.34 0.79 12.01
N GLY A 145 5.44 1.40 12.79
CA GLY A 145 5.61 1.78 14.21
C GLY A 145 6.55 2.97 14.45
N ARG A 146 7.49 3.24 13.53
CA ARG A 146 8.44 4.38 13.60
C ARG A 146 8.05 5.53 12.72
N LYS A 147 7.41 5.23 11.58
CA LYS A 147 7.06 6.20 10.55
C LYS A 147 5.83 5.70 9.81
N VAL A 148 4.97 6.65 9.46
CA VAL A 148 3.85 6.43 8.53
C VAL A 148 4.35 6.72 7.11
N TRP A 149 4.23 5.72 6.26
CA TRP A 149 4.48 5.84 4.82
C TRP A 149 3.14 6.04 4.14
N THR A 150 3.06 7.00 3.22
CA THR A 150 1.84 7.31 2.50
C THR A 150 2.08 7.27 1.00
N GLN A 151 1.05 6.87 0.25
CA GLN A 151 1.05 6.92 -1.19
C GLN A 151 -0.29 7.40 -1.73
N SER A 152 -0.24 8.49 -2.48
CA SER A 152 -1.39 9.03 -3.20
C SER A 152 -1.63 8.27 -4.50
N GLN A 153 -2.89 7.95 -4.75
CA GLN A 153 -3.41 7.26 -5.92
C GLN A 153 -4.53 8.11 -6.49
N GLN A 154 -4.45 8.41 -7.79
CA GLN A 154 -5.57 9.00 -8.50
C GLN A 154 -6.13 7.97 -9.48
N ILE A 155 -7.40 7.63 -9.28
CA ILE A 155 -8.14 6.73 -10.14
C ILE A 155 -9.14 7.56 -10.91
N ARG A 156 -8.98 7.58 -12.22
CA ARG A 156 -9.87 8.26 -13.16
C ARG A 156 -10.53 7.21 -14.03
N THR A 157 -11.85 7.26 -14.13
CA THR A 157 -12.62 6.42 -15.03
C THR A 157 -13.64 7.23 -15.80
N TYR A 158 -13.89 6.79 -17.02
CA TYR A 158 -14.99 7.27 -17.83
C TYR A 158 -16.16 6.30 -17.61
N LEU A 159 -17.30 6.87 -17.27
CA LEU A 159 -18.53 6.14 -17.04
C LEU A 159 -19.24 5.92 -18.38
N LEU A 160 -20.02 4.86 -18.47
CA LEU A 160 -20.91 4.68 -19.61
C LEU A 160 -21.97 5.79 -19.55
N ASN A 161 -22.26 6.37 -20.71
CA ASN A 161 -23.48 7.13 -20.90
C ASN A 161 -24.58 6.12 -21.16
N ASP A 162 -25.70 6.23 -20.46
CA ASP A 162 -26.98 5.79 -21.02
C ASP A 162 -27.17 6.34 -22.44
#